data_AF-A0A8J6ZP97-F1
#
_entry.id   AF-A0A8J6ZP97-F1
#
_cell.length_a   1.000
_cell.length_b   1.000
_cell.length_c   1.000
_cell.angle_alpha   90.00
_cell.angle_beta   90.00
_cell.angle_gamma   90.00
#
_symmetry.space_group_name_H-M   'P 1'
#
loop_
_entity.id
_entity.type
_entity.pdbx_description
1 polymer ?
#
loop_
_entity_poly.entity_id
_entity_poly.type
_entity_poly.pdbx_seq_one_letter_code
_entity_poly.pdbx_strand_id
1 'polypeptide(L)'
;MPKPTAGGKVGLLAGDKASALGASGISPYYMGSIDFKDAAQIKRVLDYYEPLIVKELVENAIIITRSGDIYHCTGTLNDLDTIVELGDKLRGAIVTHNHPIGSDNDYSFSLKDRYLFENYKLARLRGIDEKFIYELNRNSAFLDSEDDVVAGDEETFTNSHLRNIQLARFLGFGYRRWRHE
;
A
#
# COMPACT_ATOMS: atom_id res chain seq x y z
N MET A 1 10.38 -5.86 43.66
CA MET A 1 10.04 -6.03 42.24
C MET A 1 10.05 -4.66 41.56
N PRO A 2 11.07 -4.31 40.77
CA PRO A 2 11.06 -3.10 39.95
C PRO A 2 10.56 -3.41 38.52
N LYS A 3 9.86 -2.44 37.95
CA LYS A 3 9.18 -2.40 36.64
C LYS A 3 10.08 -2.81 35.46
N PRO A 4 9.53 -3.43 34.40
CA PRO A 4 10.22 -3.47 33.11
C PRO A 4 10.13 -2.09 32.45
N THR A 5 11.29 -1.53 32.16
CA THR A 5 11.52 -0.35 31.32
C THR A 5 11.12 -0.67 29.87
N ALA A 6 10.10 0.01 29.36
CA ALA A 6 9.78 0.03 27.94
C ALA A 6 10.76 0.97 27.22
N GLY A 7 11.92 0.43 26.88
CA GLY A 7 12.88 1.02 25.95
C GLY A 7 13.17 -0.01 24.86
N GLY A 8 12.36 -0.01 23.80
CA GLY A 8 12.54 -0.87 22.64
C GLY A 8 12.42 -0.05 21.37
N LYS A 9 13.49 0.65 20.99
CA LYS A 9 13.67 1.11 19.61
C LYS A 9 13.92 -0.14 18.77
N VAL A 10 12.96 -0.54 17.94
CA VAL A 10 13.25 -1.46 16.84
C VAL A 10 13.75 -0.60 15.70
N GLY A 11 15.08 -0.51 15.56
CA GLY A 11 15.67 -0.13 14.29
C GLY A 11 15.35 -1.22 13.28
N LEU A 12 15.02 -0.85 12.04
CA LEU A 12 15.14 -1.76 10.89
C LEU A 12 16.55 -2.38 10.98
N LEU A 13 16.66 -3.62 11.45
CA LEU A 13 17.94 -4.28 11.57
C LEU A 13 18.46 -4.52 10.15
N ALA A 14 19.56 -3.84 9.84
CA ALA A 14 20.38 -4.17 8.70
C ALA A 14 21.02 -5.54 8.96
N GLY A 15 20.44 -6.59 8.40
CA GLY A 15 20.97 -7.95 8.50
C GLY A 15 19.86 -8.97 8.59
N ASP A 16 19.32 -9.34 7.42
CA ASP A 16 19.01 -10.71 7.01
C ASP A 16 18.22 -10.64 5.70
N LYS A 17 18.95 -10.67 4.58
CA LYS A 17 18.38 -10.66 3.22
C LYS A 17 17.65 -11.96 2.84
N ALA A 18 17.36 -12.83 3.82
CA ALA A 18 16.79 -14.16 3.59
C ALA A 18 15.53 -14.43 4.45
N SER A 19 14.66 -13.43 4.64
CA SER A 19 13.20 -13.57 4.80
C SER A 19 12.53 -12.18 4.93
N ALA A 20 12.88 -11.23 4.04
CA ALA A 20 12.39 -9.85 4.16
C ALA A 20 10.86 -9.75 4.09
N LEU A 21 10.24 -10.64 3.32
CA LEU A 21 8.82 -10.94 3.37
C LEU A 21 8.67 -12.14 4.32
N GLY A 22 7.74 -12.06 5.27
CA GLY A 22 7.55 -13.07 6.30
C GLY A 22 7.20 -14.45 5.75
N ALA A 23 6.99 -15.42 6.65
CA ALA A 23 6.56 -16.76 6.24
C ALA A 23 5.26 -16.68 5.42
N SER A 24 5.25 -17.33 4.25
CA SER A 24 4.06 -17.47 3.41
C SER A 24 2.98 -18.23 4.19
N GLY A 25 1.87 -17.58 4.47
CA GLY A 25 0.73 -18.16 5.17
C GLY A 25 -0.55 -17.39 4.86
N ILE A 26 -1.69 -18.04 5.08
CA ILE A 26 -3.03 -17.48 4.79
C ILE A 26 -3.36 -16.30 5.73
N SER A 27 -2.53 -16.03 6.76
CA SER A 27 -2.78 -14.99 7.75
C SER A 27 -1.72 -13.89 7.76
N PRO A 28 -2.11 -12.65 8.12
CA PRO A 28 -1.19 -11.51 8.25
C PRO A 28 0.00 -11.81 9.17
N TYR A 29 1.21 -11.61 8.66
CA TYR A 29 2.46 -11.81 9.40
C TYR A 29 2.93 -10.50 10.05
N TYR A 30 3.10 -10.48 11.37
CA TYR A 30 3.62 -9.31 12.09
C TYR A 30 5.14 -9.16 11.90
N MET A 31 5.59 -7.96 11.52
CA MET A 31 6.98 -7.67 11.17
C MET A 31 7.69 -6.72 12.14
N GLY A 32 6.96 -6.12 13.07
CA GLY A 32 7.49 -5.13 14.01
C GLY A 32 6.61 -3.88 14.09
N SER A 33 7.17 -2.79 14.61
CA SER A 33 6.45 -1.52 14.74
C SER A 33 7.35 -0.30 14.56
N ILE A 34 6.73 0.82 14.19
CA ILE A 34 7.34 2.15 14.04
C ILE A 34 6.49 3.21 14.76
N ASP A 35 7.00 4.43 14.88
CA ASP A 35 6.15 5.57 15.26
C ASP A 35 5.31 6.02 14.05
N PHE A 36 4.00 5.77 14.09
CA PHE A 36 3.05 6.18 13.04
C PHE A 36 2.99 7.69 12.81
N LYS A 37 3.45 8.51 13.76
CA LYS A 37 3.51 9.97 13.59
C LYS A 37 4.80 10.44 12.91
N ASP A 38 5.80 9.57 12.81
CA ASP A 38 7.06 9.86 12.14
C ASP A 38 6.97 9.54 10.65
N ALA A 39 6.71 10.58 9.86
CA ALA A 39 6.63 10.47 8.40
C ALA A 39 7.91 9.91 7.76
N ALA A 40 9.09 10.11 8.38
CA ALA A 40 10.34 9.57 7.87
C ALA A 40 10.46 8.06 8.12
N GLN A 41 9.93 7.55 9.24
CA GLN A 41 9.83 6.11 9.47
C GLN A 41 8.86 5.45 8.50
N ILE A 42 7.68 6.04 8.30
CA ILE A 42 6.71 5.55 7.31
C ILE A 42 7.35 5.49 5.92
N LYS A 43 8.03 6.57 5.50
CA LYS A 43 8.72 6.60 4.20
C LYS A 43 9.75 5.50 4.08
N ARG A 44 10.58 5.26 5.10
CA ARG A 44 11.59 4.18 5.10
C ARG A 44 10.97 2.79 4.94
N VAL A 45 9.81 2.54 5.57
CA VAL A 45 9.10 1.26 5.41
C VAL A 45 8.64 1.09 3.96
N LEU A 46 8.01 2.12 3.37
CA LEU A 46 7.56 2.07 1.98
C LEU A 46 8.73 1.92 1.00
N ASP A 47 9.76 2.76 1.12
CA ASP A 47 10.95 2.71 0.26
C ASP A 47 11.67 1.36 0.32
N TYR A 48 11.62 0.68 1.48
CA TYR A 48 12.25 -0.62 1.66
C TYR A 48 11.45 -1.75 1.02
N TYR A 49 10.12 -1.78 1.23
CA TYR A 49 9.31 -2.92 0.81
C TYR A 49 8.73 -2.81 -0.60
N GLU A 50 8.41 -1.61 -1.11
CA GLU A 50 7.84 -1.44 -2.45
C GLU A 50 8.69 -2.10 -3.56
N PRO A 51 10.03 -1.92 -3.58
CA PRO A 51 10.89 -2.58 -4.56
C PRO A 51 11.02 -4.11 -4.39
N LEU A 52 10.59 -4.65 -3.25
CA LEU A 52 10.57 -6.08 -2.98
C LEU A 52 9.25 -6.68 -3.49
N ILE A 53 8.11 -6.13 -3.06
CA ILE A 53 6.79 -6.68 -3.39
C ILE A 53 6.46 -6.56 -4.88
N VAL A 54 6.92 -5.51 -5.58
CA VAL A 54 6.66 -5.34 -7.03
C VAL A 54 7.21 -6.48 -7.89
N LYS A 55 8.19 -7.24 -7.38
CA LYS A 55 8.84 -8.35 -8.09
C LYS A 55 8.18 -9.70 -7.82
N GLU A 56 7.23 -9.75 -6.91
CA GLU A 56 6.57 -10.98 -6.51
C GLU A 56 5.51 -11.40 -7.54
N LEU A 57 5.34 -12.72 -7.71
CA LEU A 57 4.41 -13.32 -8.67
C LEU A 57 2.95 -13.37 -8.17
N VAL A 58 2.74 -12.95 -6.93
CA VAL A 58 1.43 -12.86 -6.27
C VAL A 58 1.31 -11.51 -5.58
N GLU A 59 0.08 -11.09 -5.29
CA GLU A 59 -0.17 -9.89 -4.53
C GLU A 59 0.41 -10.02 -3.12
N ASN A 60 1.11 -8.97 -2.71
CA ASN A 60 1.67 -8.79 -1.40
C ASN A 60 1.29 -7.39 -0.93
N ALA A 61 0.98 -7.25 0.36
CA ALA A 61 0.80 -5.94 0.98
C ALA A 61 1.61 -5.77 2.23
N ILE A 62 2.03 -4.53 2.46
CA ILE A 62 2.58 -4.05 3.71
C ILE A 62 1.60 -3.06 4.33
N ILE A 63 1.22 -3.33 5.57
CA ILE A 63 0.23 -2.57 6.31
C ILE A 63 0.92 -1.94 7.52
N ILE A 64 0.83 -0.62 7.66
CA ILE A 64 1.24 0.13 8.84
C ILE A 64 -0.03 0.60 9.54
N THR A 65 -0.38 -0.02 10.66
CA THR A 65 -1.59 0.32 11.42
C THR A 65 -1.43 1.67 12.14
N ARG A 66 -2.53 2.23 12.65
CA ARG A 66 -2.48 3.46 13.46
C ARG A 66 -1.69 3.33 14.77
N SER A 67 -1.54 2.11 15.30
CA SER A 67 -0.67 1.84 16.46
C SER A 67 0.81 1.81 16.08
N GLY A 68 1.12 1.82 14.78
CA GLY A 68 2.47 1.71 14.24
C GLY A 68 2.91 0.29 13.96
N ASP A 69 2.05 -0.72 14.19
CA ASP A 69 2.35 -2.11 13.89
C ASP A 69 2.45 -2.33 12.38
N ILE A 70 3.42 -3.14 11.96
CA ILE A 70 3.68 -3.49 10.56
C ILE A 70 3.28 -4.94 10.34
N TYR A 71 2.46 -5.18 9.31
CA TYR A 71 2.07 -6.50 8.87
C TYR A 71 2.39 -6.70 7.39
N HIS A 72 2.71 -7.94 7.03
CA HIS A 72 2.79 -8.41 5.66
C HIS A 72 1.67 -9.41 5.38
N CYS A 73 0.98 -9.23 4.26
CA CYS A 73 -0.04 -10.14 3.75
C CYS A 73 0.39 -10.65 2.38
N THR A 74 0.08 -11.90 2.08
CA THR A 74 0.26 -12.51 0.76
C THR A 74 -1.07 -13.02 0.25
N GLY A 75 -1.27 -12.92 -1.06
CA GLY A 75 -2.49 -13.30 -1.74
C GLY A 75 -2.24 -14.26 -2.90
N THR A 76 -3.08 -14.13 -3.92
CA THR A 76 -2.98 -14.81 -5.21
C THR A 76 -2.46 -13.86 -6.28
N LEU A 77 -2.47 -14.27 -7.55
CA LEU A 77 -2.11 -13.38 -8.65
C LEU A 77 -3.02 -12.13 -8.75
N ASN A 78 -4.30 -12.27 -8.38
CA ASN A 78 -5.35 -11.26 -8.65
C ASN A 78 -6.14 -10.84 -7.40
N ASP A 79 -5.72 -11.28 -6.21
CA ASP A 79 -6.46 -10.99 -4.98
C ASP A 79 -5.61 -11.08 -3.73
N LEU A 80 -5.93 -10.25 -2.75
CA LEU A 80 -5.30 -10.16 -1.43
C LEU A 80 -6.34 -10.30 -0.31
N ASP A 81 -7.18 -11.33 -0.41
CA ASP A 81 -8.26 -11.60 0.56
C ASP A 81 -7.78 -11.66 2.02
N THR A 82 -6.53 -12.08 2.26
CA THR A 82 -5.95 -12.25 3.60
C THR A 82 -5.84 -10.95 4.39
N ILE A 83 -5.86 -9.78 3.73
CA ILE A 83 -5.77 -8.49 4.41
C ILE A 83 -6.94 -8.23 5.35
N VAL A 84 -8.13 -8.78 5.04
CA VAL A 84 -9.36 -8.53 5.81
C VAL A 84 -9.31 -9.16 7.21
N GLU A 85 -8.43 -10.14 7.43
CA GLU A 85 -8.21 -10.77 8.74
C GLU A 85 -7.66 -9.78 9.79
N LEU A 86 -7.05 -8.67 9.35
CA LEU A 86 -6.62 -7.59 10.25
C LEU A 86 -7.81 -6.81 10.87
N GLY A 87 -9.01 -6.90 10.28
CA GLY A 87 -10.23 -6.29 10.80
C GLY A 87 -10.06 -4.80 11.13
N ASP A 88 -10.41 -4.41 12.36
CA ASP A 88 -10.33 -3.02 12.81
C ASP A 88 -8.91 -2.44 12.86
N LYS A 89 -7.84 -3.28 12.81
CA LYS A 89 -6.47 -2.79 12.73
C LYS A 89 -6.19 -2.04 11.42
N LEU A 90 -6.95 -2.33 10.36
CA LEU A 90 -6.89 -1.57 9.11
C LEU A 90 -7.42 -0.15 9.26
N ARG A 91 -8.20 0.15 10.31
CA ARG A 91 -8.88 1.44 10.40
C ARG A 91 -7.90 2.60 10.48
N GLY A 92 -7.84 3.41 9.42
CA GLY A 92 -6.89 4.52 9.30
C GLY A 92 -5.43 4.10 9.12
N ALA A 93 -5.17 2.87 8.71
CA ALA A 93 -3.84 2.38 8.38
C ALA A 93 -3.29 3.02 7.09
N ILE A 94 -1.99 2.85 6.87
CA ILE A 94 -1.34 3.05 5.58
C ILE A 94 -1.09 1.68 4.98
N VAL A 95 -1.52 1.46 3.75
CA VAL A 95 -1.34 0.19 3.04
C VAL A 95 -0.59 0.47 1.74
N THR A 96 0.39 -0.37 1.42
CA THR A 96 0.97 -0.48 0.07
C THR A 96 0.85 -1.92 -0.39
N HIS A 97 0.50 -2.15 -1.65
CA HIS A 97 0.38 -3.50 -2.24
C HIS A 97 0.86 -3.48 -3.69
N ASN A 98 1.32 -4.64 -4.19
CA ASN A 98 1.65 -4.78 -5.60
C ASN A 98 0.51 -5.39 -6.40
N HIS A 99 0.45 -5.05 -7.69
CA HIS A 99 -0.21 -5.84 -8.70
C HIS A 99 0.87 -6.57 -9.54
N PRO A 100 0.94 -7.91 -9.49
CA PRO A 100 1.96 -8.67 -10.22
C PRO A 100 1.85 -8.54 -11.74
N ILE A 101 2.97 -8.77 -12.44
CA ILE A 101 2.97 -8.88 -13.90
C ILE A 101 2.07 -10.06 -14.32
N GLY A 102 1.17 -9.79 -15.28
CA GLY A 102 0.22 -10.77 -15.77
C GLY A 102 -1.03 -10.96 -14.91
N SER A 103 -1.21 -10.13 -13.87
CA SER A 103 -2.49 -10.02 -13.18
C SER A 103 -3.52 -9.24 -14.03
N ASP A 104 -4.78 -9.29 -13.61
CA ASP A 104 -5.89 -8.56 -14.25
C ASP A 104 -5.88 -7.06 -13.90
N ASN A 105 -4.70 -6.45 -13.73
CA ASN A 105 -4.57 -5.06 -13.33
C ASN A 105 -4.74 -4.09 -14.50
N ASP A 106 -5.32 -2.92 -14.20
CA ASP A 106 -5.49 -1.82 -15.16
C ASP A 106 -4.46 -0.70 -14.92
N TYR A 107 -3.30 -1.01 -14.32
CA TYR A 107 -2.28 -0.03 -13.95
C TYR A 107 -2.81 1.15 -13.10
N SER A 108 -3.77 0.85 -12.23
CA SER A 108 -4.42 1.75 -11.26
C SER A 108 -5.26 0.92 -10.26
N PHE A 109 -5.90 1.59 -9.30
CA PHE A 109 -6.81 0.96 -8.34
C PHE A 109 -8.08 0.40 -8.98
N SER A 110 -8.41 -0.84 -8.62
CA SER A 110 -9.66 -1.53 -8.91
C SER A 110 -10.82 -1.02 -8.04
N LEU A 111 -12.04 -1.54 -8.27
CA LEU A 111 -13.17 -1.25 -7.37
C LEU A 111 -12.93 -1.79 -5.95
N LYS A 112 -12.28 -2.95 -5.81
CA LYS A 112 -12.00 -3.60 -4.52
C LYS A 112 -11.03 -2.79 -3.67
N ASP A 113 -9.97 -2.28 -4.29
CA ASP A 113 -8.97 -1.43 -3.61
C ASP A 113 -9.60 -0.17 -3.04
N ARG A 114 -10.51 0.43 -3.81
CA ARG A 114 -11.28 1.58 -3.36
C ARG A 114 -12.19 1.24 -2.19
N TYR A 115 -12.90 0.11 -2.23
CA TYR A 115 -13.70 -0.33 -1.09
C TYR A 115 -12.85 -0.56 0.15
N LEU A 116 -11.65 -1.13 0.02
CA LEU A 116 -10.69 -1.25 1.12
C LEU A 116 -10.34 0.14 1.68
N PHE A 117 -9.96 1.08 0.82
CA PHE A 117 -9.65 2.46 1.22
C PHE A 117 -10.80 3.11 1.97
N GLU A 118 -12.02 3.07 1.42
CA GLU A 118 -13.19 3.74 1.96
C GLU A 118 -13.72 3.09 3.24
N ASN A 119 -13.95 1.78 3.24
CA ASN A 119 -14.59 1.07 4.36
C ASN A 119 -13.74 1.09 5.64
N TYR A 120 -12.44 0.88 5.49
CA TYR A 120 -11.51 0.96 6.60
C TYR A 120 -11.02 2.38 6.86
N LYS A 121 -11.47 3.37 6.08
CA LYS A 121 -11.05 4.77 6.25
C LYS A 121 -9.52 4.89 6.28
N LEU A 122 -8.82 4.12 5.42
CA LEU A 122 -7.36 4.11 5.35
C LEU A 122 -6.82 5.55 5.27
N ALA A 123 -5.73 5.84 5.96
CA ALA A 123 -5.06 7.14 5.85
C ALA A 123 -4.47 7.30 4.44
N ARG A 124 -3.93 6.21 3.90
CA ARG A 124 -3.36 6.12 2.56
C ARG A 124 -3.41 4.69 2.04
N LEU A 125 -3.68 4.54 0.75
CA LEU A 125 -3.52 3.29 -0.01
C LEU A 125 -2.57 3.56 -1.18
N ARG A 126 -1.54 2.73 -1.32
CA ARG A 126 -0.61 2.74 -2.46
C ARG A 126 -0.72 1.42 -3.21
N GLY A 127 -0.70 1.50 -4.52
CA GLY A 127 -0.54 0.37 -5.43
C GLY A 127 0.75 0.54 -6.22
N ILE A 128 1.47 -0.55 -6.47
CA ILE A 128 2.67 -0.57 -7.30
C ILE A 128 2.61 -1.72 -8.30
N ASP A 129 2.92 -1.44 -9.55
CA ASP A 129 3.06 -2.44 -10.61
C ASP A 129 4.37 -2.20 -11.37
N GLU A 130 4.60 -2.93 -12.46
CA GLU A 130 5.85 -2.84 -13.22
C GLU A 130 6.03 -1.51 -13.97
N LYS A 131 5.01 -0.66 -14.06
CA LYS A 131 5.04 0.63 -14.77
C LYS A 131 4.84 1.82 -13.84
N PHE A 132 3.98 1.72 -12.83
CA PHE A 132 3.49 2.84 -12.05
C PHE A 132 3.43 2.56 -10.55
N ILE A 133 3.50 3.66 -9.80
CA ILE A 133 3.00 3.74 -8.44
C ILE A 133 1.78 4.69 -8.45
N TYR A 134 0.74 4.34 -7.71
CA TYR A 134 -0.44 5.18 -7.52
C TYR A 134 -0.84 5.22 -6.06
N GLU A 135 -1.44 6.33 -5.65
CA GLU A 135 -1.75 6.61 -4.27
C GLU A 135 -3.13 7.25 -4.13
N LEU A 136 -3.96 6.71 -3.24
CA LEU A 136 -5.15 7.35 -2.68
C LEU A 136 -4.81 7.87 -1.28
N ASN A 137 -5.20 9.11 -0.98
CA ASN A 137 -5.05 9.67 0.36
C ASN A 137 -6.21 10.61 0.73
N ARG A 138 -6.25 11.08 1.97
CA ARG A 138 -7.36 11.90 2.50
C ARG A 138 -7.24 13.40 2.22
N ASN A 139 -6.25 13.82 1.45
CA ASN A 139 -6.02 15.23 1.17
C ASN A 139 -6.28 15.52 -0.31
N SER A 140 -7.45 16.11 -0.59
CA SER A 140 -7.90 16.48 -1.93
C SER A 140 -7.01 17.48 -2.66
N ALA A 141 -6.09 18.15 -1.96
CA ALA A 141 -5.09 18.99 -2.60
C ALA A 141 -4.06 18.17 -3.41
N PHE A 142 -3.96 16.86 -3.17
CA PHE A 142 -3.09 15.93 -3.90
C PHE A 142 -3.89 15.13 -4.92
N LEU A 143 -4.49 15.83 -5.88
CA LEU A 143 -5.26 15.24 -6.97
C LEU A 143 -4.59 15.59 -8.30
N ASP A 144 -4.20 14.58 -9.07
CA ASP A 144 -3.69 14.77 -10.43
C ASP A 144 -4.79 15.35 -11.34
N SER A 145 -4.37 16.12 -12.36
CA SER A 145 -5.29 16.67 -13.35
C SER A 145 -5.68 15.62 -14.39
N GLU A 146 -6.88 15.74 -14.95
CA GLU A 146 -7.26 14.98 -16.15
C GLU A 146 -6.38 15.36 -17.36
N ASP A 147 -5.75 16.54 -17.32
CA ASP A 147 -4.78 16.99 -18.32
C ASP A 147 -3.39 16.33 -18.15
N ASP A 148 -3.10 15.76 -16.97
CA ASP A 148 -1.81 15.12 -16.67
C ASP A 148 -1.72 13.66 -17.18
N VAL A 149 -2.80 13.19 -17.84
CA VAL A 149 -2.86 11.86 -18.42
C VAL A 149 -1.88 11.78 -19.60
N VAL A 150 -0.83 10.99 -19.41
CA VAL A 150 0.25 10.84 -20.37
C VAL A 150 -0.27 10.25 -21.68
N ALA A 151 -0.20 11.04 -22.76
CA ALA A 151 -0.45 10.54 -24.11
C ALA A 151 0.54 9.41 -24.45
N GLY A 152 0.02 8.22 -24.79
CA GLY A 152 0.82 7.05 -25.16
C GLY A 152 0.64 5.81 -24.27
N ASP A 153 -0.09 5.92 -23.16
CA ASP A 153 -0.57 4.73 -22.44
C ASP A 153 -1.71 4.04 -23.22
N GLU A 154 -1.91 2.74 -23.01
CA GLU A 154 -3.07 2.04 -23.57
C GLU A 154 -4.38 2.67 -23.06
N GLU A 155 -5.41 2.67 -23.92
CA GLU A 155 -6.69 3.32 -23.65
C GLU A 155 -7.33 2.84 -22.34
N THR A 156 -7.24 1.55 -22.04
CA THR A 156 -7.75 0.96 -20.79
C THR A 156 -7.06 1.55 -19.56
N PHE A 157 -5.74 1.72 -19.60
CA PHE A 157 -4.96 2.25 -18.47
C PHE A 157 -5.26 3.72 -18.23
N THR A 158 -5.41 4.47 -19.34
CA THR A 158 -5.86 5.85 -19.34
C THR A 158 -7.24 5.98 -18.70
N ASN A 159 -8.18 5.12 -19.08
CA ASN A 159 -9.54 5.12 -18.55
C ASN A 159 -9.59 4.81 -17.06
N SER A 160 -8.82 3.83 -16.58
CA SER A 160 -8.78 3.49 -15.15
C SER A 160 -8.14 4.59 -14.30
N HIS A 161 -7.11 5.27 -14.81
CA HIS A 161 -6.52 6.44 -14.16
C HIS A 161 -7.51 7.62 -14.07
N LEU A 162 -8.14 7.99 -15.19
CA LEU A 162 -9.16 9.05 -15.25
C LEU A 162 -10.35 8.79 -14.31
N ARG A 163 -10.84 7.55 -14.27
CA ARG A 163 -11.92 7.14 -13.35
C ARG A 163 -11.54 7.36 -11.89
N ASN A 164 -10.30 7.07 -11.53
CA ASN A 164 -9.82 7.27 -10.16
C ASN A 164 -9.66 8.77 -9.82
N ILE A 165 -9.20 9.61 -10.77
CA ILE A 165 -9.18 11.08 -10.60
C ILE A 165 -10.59 11.61 -10.35
N GLN A 166 -11.54 11.27 -11.22
CA GLN A 166 -12.91 11.79 -11.17
C GLN A 166 -13.62 11.38 -9.88
N LEU A 167 -13.45 10.12 -9.45
CA LEU A 167 -14.03 9.64 -8.21
C LEU A 167 -13.38 10.27 -6.98
N ALA A 168 -12.05 10.35 -6.94
CA ALA A 168 -11.34 11.01 -5.84
C ALA A 168 -11.80 12.46 -5.70
N ARG A 169 -11.98 13.18 -6.81
CA ARG A 169 -12.55 14.52 -6.82
C ARG A 169 -13.95 14.56 -6.21
N PHE A 170 -14.83 13.67 -6.66
CA PHE A 170 -16.22 13.60 -6.18
C PHE A 170 -16.30 13.31 -4.67
N LEU A 171 -15.43 12.44 -4.15
CA LEU A 171 -15.41 12.03 -2.74
C LEU A 171 -14.55 12.93 -1.86
N GLY A 172 -13.84 13.91 -2.43
CA GLY A 172 -12.95 14.81 -1.69
C GLY A 172 -11.65 14.14 -1.21
N PHE A 173 -11.14 13.17 -1.97
CA PHE A 173 -9.86 12.49 -1.72
C PHE A 173 -8.76 13.00 -2.64
N GLY A 174 -7.51 12.75 -2.24
CA GLY A 174 -6.36 12.87 -3.12
C GLY A 174 -6.16 11.57 -3.89
N TYR A 175 -5.75 11.69 -5.15
CA TYR A 175 -5.32 10.58 -5.98
C TYR A 175 -4.18 11.02 -6.91
N ARG A 176 -3.11 10.23 -6.97
CA ARG A 176 -1.99 10.47 -7.89
C ARG A 176 -1.44 9.19 -8.48
N ARG A 177 -0.85 9.26 -9.68
CA ARG A 177 -0.11 8.17 -10.34
C ARG A 177 1.16 8.70 -11.00
N TRP A 178 2.27 7.98 -10.83
CA TRP A 178 3.56 8.33 -11.45
C TRP A 178 4.33 7.07 -11.86
N ARG A 179 5.26 7.20 -12.80
CA ARG A 179 6.06 6.06 -13.27
C ARG A 179 7.04 5.59 -12.20
N HIS A 180 7.24 4.28 -12.14
CA HIS A 180 8.34 3.66 -11.41
C HIS A 180 9.62 3.88 -12.22
N GLU A 181 10.62 4.57 -11.66
CA GLU A 181 11.93 4.83 -12.30
C GLU A 181 12.90 3.64 -12.16
#